data_AF-A0ABD3ABF7-F1
#
_entry.id   AF-A0ABD3ABF7-F1
#
_cell.length_a   1.000
_cell.length_b   1.000
_cell.length_c   1.000
_cell.angle_alpha   90.00
_cell.angle_beta   90.00
_cell.angle_gamma   90.00
#
_symmetry.space_group_name_H-M   'P 1'
#
loop_
_entity.id
_entity.type
_entity.pdbx_description
1 polymer ?
#
loop_
_entity_poly.entity_id
_entity_poly.type
_entity_poly.pdbx_seq_one_letter_code
_entity_poly.pdbx_strand_id
1 'polypeptide(L)'
;MRLLAEIINSRLFTTVRDSLGLTYDVSFELNMFDRLKLGWYVISVTSTPAKVHIAVDACKNVQRGLHTNRITPRELDRAKRTLLMRHEAEIKSNAYLLGLLAHLQATSVPRKDITCMKDLTSLYESCQHWRHIPGL
;
A
#
# COMPACT_ATOMS: atom_id res chain seq x y z
N MET A 1 3.78 1.57 5.53
CA MET A 1 4.21 0.96 4.24
C MET A 1 3.08 0.30 3.45
N ARG A 2 2.20 -0.50 4.06
CA ARG A 2 0.98 -1.05 3.39
C ARG A 2 -0.03 0.03 2.95
N LEU A 3 -0.02 1.18 3.61
CA LEU A 3 -0.86 2.35 3.34
C LEU A 3 -0.75 2.85 1.88
N LEU A 4 0.47 2.99 1.36
CA LEU A 4 0.68 3.49 -0.01
C LEU A 4 0.12 2.52 -1.05
N ALA A 5 0.37 1.21 -0.86
CA ALA A 5 -0.14 0.18 -1.75
C ALA A 5 -1.68 0.15 -1.77
N GLU A 6 -2.31 0.30 -0.61
CA GLU A 6 -3.78 0.35 -0.49
C GLU A 6 -4.39 1.56 -1.21
N ILE A 7 -3.74 2.72 -1.12
CA ILE A 7 -4.18 3.95 -1.81
C ILE A 7 -4.03 3.79 -3.33
N ILE A 8 -2.90 3.25 -3.79
CA ILE A 8 -2.67 3.00 -5.22
C ILE A 8 -3.68 1.97 -5.75
N ASN A 9 -3.91 0.88 -5.01
CA ASN A 9 -4.94 -0.10 -5.33
C ASN A 9 -6.32 0.55 -5.45
N SER A 10 -6.71 1.34 -4.47
CA SER A 10 -8.01 2.04 -4.48
C SER A 10 -8.14 2.96 -5.69
N ARG A 11 -7.09 3.69 -6.06
CA ARG A 11 -7.09 4.57 -7.25
C ARG A 11 -7.11 3.79 -8.56
N LEU A 12 -6.38 2.68 -8.66
CA LEU A 12 -6.40 1.83 -9.85
C LEU A 12 -7.79 1.22 -10.07
N PHE A 13 -8.44 0.75 -9.00
CA PHE A 13 -9.81 0.26 -9.08
C PHE A 13 -10.80 1.34 -9.55
N THR A 14 -10.76 2.54 -8.99
CA THR A 14 -11.73 3.59 -9.39
C THR A 14 -11.49 4.11 -10.81
N THR A 15 -10.23 4.24 -11.24
CA THR A 15 -9.91 4.83 -12.54
C THR A 15 -9.91 3.82 -13.68
N VAL A 16 -9.21 2.69 -13.54
CA VAL A 16 -9.01 1.71 -14.63
C VAL A 16 -10.20 0.78 -14.74
N ARG A 17 -10.77 0.34 -13.61
CA ARG A 17 -11.94 -0.54 -13.59
C ARG A 17 -13.24 0.26 -13.67
N ASP A 18 -13.52 1.16 -12.72
CA ASP A 18 -14.86 1.78 -12.64
C ASP A 18 -15.08 2.91 -13.66
N SER A 19 -14.08 3.77 -13.89
CA SER A 19 -14.23 4.90 -14.82
C SER A 19 -14.04 4.52 -16.28
N LEU A 20 -13.03 3.71 -16.57
CA LEU A 20 -12.66 3.35 -17.94
C LEU A 20 -13.25 2.00 -18.40
N GLY A 21 -13.68 1.13 -17.48
CA GLY A 21 -14.26 -0.18 -17.82
C GLY A 21 -13.30 -1.08 -18.61
N LEU A 22 -11.99 -0.87 -18.47
CA LEU A 22 -10.98 -1.51 -19.33
C LEU A 22 -10.55 -2.88 -18.82
N THR A 23 -10.84 -3.23 -17.57
CA THR A 23 -10.24 -4.39 -16.89
C THR A 23 -11.28 -5.10 -16.03
N TYR A 24 -11.20 -6.43 -15.96
CA TYR A 24 -12.01 -7.22 -15.04
C TYR A 24 -11.44 -7.17 -13.62
N ASP A 25 -10.11 -7.24 -13.52
CA ASP A 25 -9.39 -7.20 -12.25
C ASP A 25 -8.06 -6.47 -12.39
N VAL A 26 -7.69 -5.73 -11.34
CA VAL A 26 -6.42 -5.01 -11.25
C VAL A 26 -5.92 -5.11 -9.82
N SER A 27 -4.68 -5.55 -9.65
CA SER A 27 -4.02 -5.58 -8.35
C SER A 27 -2.65 -4.92 -8.40
N PHE A 28 -2.29 -4.23 -7.33
CA PHE A 28 -0.99 -3.64 -7.09
C PHE A 28 -0.37 -4.28 -5.85
N GLU A 29 0.78 -4.89 -6.05
CA GLU A 29 1.60 -5.48 -5.00
C GLU A 29 2.89 -4.69 -4.87
N LEU A 30 3.23 -4.27 -3.66
CA LEU A 30 4.46 -3.57 -3.34
C LEU A 30 5.27 -4.41 -2.35
N ASN A 31 6.41 -4.91 -2.83
CA ASN A 31 7.34 -5.70 -2.04
C ASN A 31 8.61 -4.89 -1.78
N MET A 32 8.78 -4.43 -0.55
CA MET A 32 9.99 -3.75 -0.10
C MET A 32 10.85 -4.71 0.71
N PHE A 33 12.15 -4.68 0.48
CA PHE A 33 13.09 -5.46 1.27
C PHE A 33 13.32 -4.79 2.63
N ASP A 34 13.32 -5.59 3.70
CA ASP A 34 13.53 -5.07 5.06
C ASP A 34 14.97 -4.59 5.27
N ARG A 35 15.93 -5.22 4.56
CA ARG A 35 17.37 -4.97 4.72
C ARG A 35 17.98 -4.06 3.66
N LEU A 36 17.27 -3.80 2.57
CA LEU A 36 17.74 -2.99 1.44
C LEU A 36 16.78 -1.82 1.25
N LYS A 37 17.29 -0.62 0.95
CA LYS A 37 16.46 0.55 0.60
C LYS A 37 15.87 0.45 -0.82
N LEU A 38 15.54 -0.77 -1.25
CA LEU A 38 15.03 -1.11 -2.56
C LEU A 38 13.73 -1.89 -2.38
N GLY A 39 12.81 -1.67 -3.31
CA GLY A 39 11.57 -2.42 -3.40
C GLY A 39 11.18 -2.55 -4.86
N TRP A 40 10.39 -3.57 -5.15
CA TRP A 40 9.75 -3.74 -6.44
C TRP A 40 8.26 -3.70 -6.26
N TYR A 41 7.56 -3.28 -7.30
CA TYR A 41 6.12 -3.34 -7.35
C TYR A 41 5.69 -4.09 -8.61
N VAL A 42 4.57 -4.78 -8.54
CA VAL A 42 3.93 -5.42 -9.69
C VAL A 42 2.49 -4.92 -9.75
N ILE A 43 2.11 -4.50 -10.95
CA ILE A 43 0.72 -4.22 -11.30
C ILE A 43 0.26 -5.39 -12.18
N SER A 44 -0.69 -6.16 -11.69
CA SER A 44 -1.32 -7.23 -12.45
C SER A 44 -2.64 -6.72 -12.98
N VAL A 45 -2.85 -6.83 -14.29
CA VAL A 45 -4.06 -6.38 -14.97
C VAL A 45 -4.65 -7.51 -15.79
N THR A 46 -5.91 -7.82 -15.53
CA THR A 46 -6.67 -8.83 -16.28
C THR A 46 -7.71 -8.13 -17.15
N SER A 47 -7.57 -8.24 -18.47
CA SER A 47 -8.45 -7.59 -19.45
C SER A 47 -8.61 -8.44 -20.71
N THR A 48 -9.54 -8.03 -21.58
CA THR A 48 -9.66 -8.53 -22.95
C THR A 48 -8.39 -8.19 -23.75
N PRO A 49 -7.84 -9.12 -24.55
CA PRO A 49 -6.57 -8.94 -25.25
C PRO A 49 -6.53 -7.70 -26.16
N ALA A 50 -7.67 -7.29 -26.73
CA ALA A 50 -7.79 -6.08 -27.55
C ALA A 50 -7.58 -4.76 -26.76
N LYS A 51 -7.79 -4.76 -25.44
CA LYS A 51 -7.74 -3.56 -24.57
C LYS A 51 -6.58 -3.57 -23.58
N VAL A 52 -5.76 -4.63 -23.55
CA VAL A 52 -4.64 -4.77 -22.59
C VAL A 52 -3.68 -3.60 -22.66
N HIS A 53 -3.27 -3.18 -23.86
CA HIS A 53 -2.31 -2.07 -24.01
C HIS A 53 -2.86 -0.75 -23.44
N ILE A 54 -4.14 -0.47 -23.70
CA ILE A 54 -4.82 0.74 -23.20
C ILE A 54 -4.93 0.69 -21.68
N ALA A 55 -5.26 -0.48 -21.11
CA ALA A 55 -5.33 -0.65 -19.67
C ALA A 55 -3.96 -0.45 -18.99
N VAL A 56 -2.89 -1.00 -19.59
CA VAL A 56 -1.52 -0.83 -19.08
C VAL A 56 -1.10 0.65 -19.12
N ASP A 57 -1.41 1.36 -20.20
CA ASP A 57 -1.09 2.78 -20.29
C ASP A 57 -1.91 3.63 -19.33
N ALA A 58 -3.17 3.27 -19.07
CA ALA A 58 -3.97 3.87 -18.01
C ALA A 58 -3.33 3.66 -16.62
N CYS A 59 -2.85 2.45 -16.31
CA CYS A 59 -2.14 2.19 -15.06
C CYS A 59 -0.88 3.05 -14.91
N LYS A 60 -0.07 3.18 -15.97
CA LYS A 60 1.11 4.07 -15.97
C LYS A 60 0.72 5.52 -15.71
N ASN A 61 -0.39 5.98 -16.29
CA ASN A 61 -0.88 7.34 -16.10
C ASN A 61 -1.36 7.60 -14.66
N VAL A 62 -2.02 6.62 -14.03
CA VAL A 62 -2.40 6.70 -12.61
C VAL A 62 -1.15 6.80 -11.72
N GLN A 63 -0.12 6.01 -12.02
CA GLN A 63 1.13 6.04 -11.25
C GLN A 63 1.88 7.37 -11.41
N ARG A 64 2.00 7.89 -12.64
CA ARG A 64 2.57 9.24 -12.89
C ARG A 64 1.73 10.33 -12.24
N GLY A 65 0.41 10.19 -12.28
CA GLY A 65 -0.55 11.10 -11.66
C GLY A 65 -0.46 11.16 -10.15
N LEU A 66 0.15 10.17 -9.47
CA LEU A 66 0.38 10.22 -8.03
C LEU A 66 1.37 11.31 -7.61
N HIS A 67 2.36 11.62 -8.46
CA HIS A 67 3.31 12.71 -8.21
C HIS A 67 2.66 14.09 -8.37
N THR A 68 1.81 14.25 -9.38
CA THR A 68 1.13 15.52 -9.67
C THR A 68 -0.08 15.74 -8.76
N ASN A 69 -0.85 14.68 -8.51
CA ASN A 69 -2.10 14.72 -7.77
C ASN A 69 -1.88 14.08 -6.39
N ARG A 70 -1.52 14.94 -5.42
CA ARG A 70 -1.16 14.56 -4.05
C ARG A 70 -2.24 13.69 -3.42
N ILE A 71 -1.81 12.81 -2.52
CA ILE A 71 -2.71 11.95 -1.74
C ILE A 71 -3.58 12.85 -0.86
N THR A 72 -4.90 12.68 -0.98
CA THR A 72 -5.85 13.45 -0.19
C THR A 72 -6.02 12.82 1.21
N PRO A 73 -6.32 13.62 2.24
CA PRO A 73 -6.54 13.10 3.59
C PRO A 73 -7.68 12.07 3.66
N ARG A 74 -8.70 12.21 2.79
CA ARG A 74 -9.82 11.24 2.72
C ARG A 74 -9.37 9.86 2.25
N GLU A 75 -8.48 9.79 1.27
CA GLU A 75 -7.92 8.52 0.78
C GLU A 75 -7.05 7.87 1.85
N LEU A 76 -6.30 8.68 2.60
CA LEU A 76 -5.48 8.23 3.72
C LEU A 76 -6.36 7.61 4.82
N ASP A 77 -7.42 8.30 5.23
CA ASP A 77 -8.35 7.82 6.26
C ASP A 77 -9.05 6.52 5.83
N ARG A 78 -9.45 6.41 4.57
CA ARG A 78 -10.05 5.19 4.02
C ARG A 78 -9.08 4.03 4.07
N ALA A 79 -7.87 4.21 3.53
CA ALA A 79 -6.84 3.17 3.53
C ALA A 79 -6.45 2.75 4.95
N LYS A 80 -6.38 3.70 5.88
CA LYS A 80 -6.15 3.43 7.30
C LYS A 80 -7.24 2.52 7.89
N ARG A 81 -8.52 2.84 7.67
CA ARG A 81 -9.63 2.01 8.17
C ARG A 81 -9.58 0.59 7.62
N THR A 82 -9.32 0.43 6.32
CA THR A 82 -9.21 -0.91 5.71
C THR A 82 -8.08 -1.72 6.35
N LEU A 83 -6.92 -1.10 6.56
CA LEU A 83 -5.77 -1.78 7.17
C LEU A 83 -5.98 -2.08 8.65
N LEU A 84 -6.65 -1.20 9.41
CA LEU A 84 -7.01 -1.45 10.81
C LEU A 84 -8.00 -2.61 10.93
N MET A 85 -9.06 -2.63 10.13
CA MET A 85 -10.01 -3.75 10.12
C MET A 85 -9.32 -5.06 9.74
N ARG A 86 -8.43 -5.04 8.74
CA ARG A 86 -7.66 -6.22 8.35
C ARG A 86 -6.73 -6.68 9.48
N HIS A 87 -6.11 -5.75 10.20
CA HIS A 87 -5.28 -6.06 11.36
C HIS A 87 -6.09 -6.71 12.48
N GLU A 88 -7.26 -6.14 12.83
CA GLU A 88 -8.17 -6.72 13.84
C GLU A 88 -8.67 -8.13 13.49
N ALA A 89 -8.87 -8.39 12.19
CA ALA A 89 -9.25 -9.72 11.71
C ALA A 89 -8.07 -10.71 11.78
N GLU A 90 -6.88 -10.30 11.34
CA GLU A 90 -5.70 -11.17 11.22
C GLU A 90 -4.96 -11.36 12.55
N ILE A 91 -5.12 -10.49 13.56
CA ILE A 91 -4.42 -10.58 14.86
C ILE A 91 -4.74 -11.87 15.63
N LYS A 92 -5.87 -12.50 15.33
CA LYS A 92 -6.29 -13.79 15.90
C LYS A 92 -5.51 -14.98 15.31
N SER A 93 -4.76 -14.77 14.23
CA SER A 93 -4.00 -15.82 13.55
C SER A 93 -2.55 -15.88 14.03
N ASN A 94 -2.12 -17.08 14.43
CA ASN A 94 -0.74 -17.33 14.85
C ASN A 94 0.27 -17.04 13.73
N ALA A 95 -0.09 -17.31 12.47
CA ALA A 95 0.79 -17.04 11.33
C ALA A 95 1.03 -15.53 11.15
N TYR A 96 0.00 -14.71 11.39
CA TYR A 96 0.11 -13.26 11.33
C TYR A 96 1.00 -12.73 12.46
N LEU A 97 0.81 -13.21 13.69
CA LEU A 97 1.64 -12.86 14.84
C LEU A 97 3.11 -13.26 14.62
N LEU A 98 3.37 -14.46 14.10
CA LEU A 98 4.71 -14.92 13.76
C LEU A 98 5.34 -14.07 12.64
N GLY A 99 4.57 -13.69 11.62
CA GLY A 99 5.05 -12.79 10.56
C GLY A 99 5.33 -11.36 11.05
N LEU A 100 4.57 -10.90 12.04
CA LEU A 100 4.79 -9.60 12.68
C LEU A 100 6.07 -9.62 13.52
N LEU A 101 6.29 -10.72 14.25
CA LEU A 101 7.47 -10.96 15.07
C LEU A 101 8.73 -11.25 14.23
N ALA A 102 8.57 -11.80 13.01
CA ALA A 102 9.68 -12.10 12.13
C ALA A 102 10.48 -10.84 11.82
N HIS A 103 11.80 -10.90 11.94
CA HIS A 103 12.77 -9.80 11.73
C HIS A 103 12.85 -8.74 12.86
N LEU A 104 12.17 -8.89 14.00
CA LEU A 104 12.33 -7.99 15.17
C LEU A 104 13.76 -7.98 15.76
N GLN A 105 14.52 -9.07 15.62
CA GLN A 105 15.87 -9.19 16.18
C GLN A 105 16.99 -9.05 15.14
N ALA A 106 16.67 -8.61 13.92
CA ALA A 106 17.69 -8.39 12.90
C ALA A 106 18.42 -7.06 13.17
N THR A 107 19.72 -7.14 13.48
CA THR A 107 20.61 -5.96 13.69
C THR A 107 20.68 -5.01 12.49
N SER A 108 20.23 -5.47 11.31
CA SER A 108 20.12 -4.69 10.08
C SER A 108 18.84 -3.85 9.96
N VAL A 109 17.88 -3.99 10.87
CA VAL A 109 16.60 -3.24 10.85
C VAL A 109 16.40 -2.53 12.20
N PRO A 110 17.14 -1.45 12.49
CA PRO A 110 17.17 -0.81 13.80
C PRO A 110 15.84 -0.14 14.22
N ARG A 111 14.82 -0.13 13.35
CA ARG A 111 13.51 0.51 13.60
C ARG A 111 12.38 -0.48 13.91
N LYS A 112 12.64 -1.79 13.89
CA LYS A 112 11.64 -2.82 14.19
C LYS A 112 11.91 -3.40 15.58
N ASP A 113 11.47 -2.68 16.61
CA ASP A 113 11.51 -3.12 18.01
C ASP A 113 10.09 -3.57 18.46
N ILE A 114 9.98 -4.24 19.61
CA ILE A 114 8.73 -4.78 20.18
C ILE A 114 7.67 -3.67 20.39
N THR A 115 8.12 -2.43 20.56
CA THR A 115 7.27 -1.22 20.60
C THR A 115 6.45 -1.03 19.32
N CYS A 116 6.96 -1.45 18.16
CA CYS A 116 6.27 -1.36 16.86
C CYS A 116 5.03 -2.26 16.77
N MET A 117 4.97 -3.33 17.58
CA MET A 117 3.75 -4.16 17.71
C MET A 117 2.71 -3.52 18.63
N LYS A 118 3.15 -2.81 19.68
CA LYS A 118 2.25 -2.08 20.59
C LYS A 118 1.70 -0.80 19.96
N ASP A 119 2.54 -0.12 19.17
CA ASP A 119 2.21 1.17 18.55
C ASP A 119 1.67 1.03 17.14
N LEU A 120 1.27 -0.16 16.68
CA LEU A 120 0.84 -0.33 15.30
C LEU A 120 -0.44 0.48 14.99
N THR A 121 -1.37 0.53 15.95
CA THR A 121 -2.54 1.43 15.96
C THR A 121 -2.14 2.90 16.09
N SER A 122 -1.20 3.22 16.99
CA SER A 122 -0.68 4.59 17.18
C SER A 122 0.11 5.12 15.97
N LEU A 123 0.79 4.25 15.21
CA LEU A 123 1.49 4.55 13.96
C LEU A 123 0.50 4.89 12.84
N TYR A 124 -0.58 4.13 12.74
CA TYR A 124 -1.67 4.46 11.84
C TYR A 124 -2.38 5.76 12.24
N GLU A 125 -2.44 6.10 13.53
CA GLU A 125 -2.95 7.37 14.05
C GLU A 125 -2.02 8.56 13.84
N SER A 126 -0.72 8.40 14.06
CA SER A 126 0.30 9.44 13.89
C SER A 126 0.60 9.77 12.42
N CYS A 127 0.24 8.91 11.47
CA CYS A 127 0.28 9.23 10.02
C CYS A 127 -0.64 10.40 9.61
N GLN A 128 -1.40 10.99 10.53
CA GLN A 128 -2.22 12.19 10.33
C GLN A 128 -1.41 13.45 9.97
N HIS A 129 -0.07 13.44 10.11
CA HIS A 129 0.79 14.58 9.84
C HIS A 129 1.82 14.34 8.71
N TRP A 130 1.36 14.08 7.47
CA TRP A 130 2.22 14.12 6.27
C TRP A 130 2.79 15.55 5.97
N ARG A 131 2.50 16.55 6.80
CA ARG A 131 2.94 17.95 6.62
C ARG A 131 4.41 18.22 6.96
N HIS A 132 5.11 17.32 7.63
CA HIS A 132 6.50 17.56 8.07
C HIS A 132 7.45 16.39 7.76
N ILE A 133 7.52 15.98 6.49
CA ILE A 133 8.74 15.32 5.98
C ILE A 133 9.56 16.41 5.27
N PRO A 134 10.59 16.99 5.90
CA PRO A 134 11.52 17.86 5.19
C PRO A 134 12.39 16.98 4.29
N GLY A 135 12.29 17.14 2.97
CA GLY A 135 13.23 16.54 2.01
C GLY A 135 12.65 15.61 0.95
N LEU A 136 11.47 15.92 0.40
CA LEU A 136 11.03 15.48 -0.93
C LEU A 136 10.34 16.63 -1.66
#